data_AF-A0A924QWJ3-F1
#
_entry.id   AF-A0A924QWJ3-F1
#
_cell.length_a   1.000
_cell.length_b   1.000
_cell.length_c   1.000
_cell.angle_alpha   90.00
_cell.angle_beta   90.00
_cell.angle_gamma   90.00
#
_symmetry.space_group_name_H-M   'P 1'
#
loop_
_entity.id
_entity.type
_entity.pdbx_description
1 polymer ?
#
loop_
_entity_poly.entity_id
_entity_poly.type
_entity_poly.pdbx_seq_one_letter_code
_entity_poly.pdbx_strand_id
1 'polypeptide(L)'
;MRRRKALKQMIFVAGSAIFLPYCWQNSRNSSLLLKHIAIDTDIEKMLLGLSETIIPTTETPGAKEVSAHIFALVMVDDCYKKEDQQQFILGLKAFQNNCNSQFGKSFTNLSATEKETFLHGLEIGKPTDVALAYFYKNFKKLTIQAYTSSKYYLTKVQVYELVPGNFHGCVPLKSII
;
A
#
# COMPACT_ATOMS: atom_id res chain seq x y z
N MET A 1 29.67 -50.12 -18.18
CA MET A 1 28.26 -49.76 -17.92
C MET A 1 28.02 -48.54 -16.98
N ARG A 2 29.03 -47.97 -16.29
CA ARG A 2 28.83 -46.83 -15.36
C ARG A 2 28.67 -45.44 -16.02
N ARG A 3 29.23 -45.21 -17.22
CA ARG A 3 29.19 -43.90 -17.91
C ARG A 3 27.79 -43.51 -18.43
N ARG A 4 27.02 -44.47 -18.97
CA ARG A 4 25.65 -44.22 -19.46
C ARG A 4 24.64 -43.96 -18.33
N LYS A 5 24.86 -44.56 -17.14
CA LYS A 5 24.02 -44.30 -15.94
C LYS A 5 24.29 -42.91 -15.36
N ALA A 6 25.55 -42.49 -15.28
CA ALA A 6 25.93 -41.14 -14.84
C ALA A 6 25.37 -40.05 -15.78
N LEU A 7 25.44 -40.26 -17.11
CA LEU A 7 24.87 -39.32 -18.08
C LEU A 7 23.35 -39.19 -17.96
N LYS A 8 22.63 -40.31 -17.77
CA LYS A 8 21.18 -40.31 -17.56
C LYS A 8 20.77 -39.60 -16.26
N GLN A 9 21.55 -39.76 -15.19
CA GLN A 9 21.30 -39.09 -13.91
C GLN A 9 21.62 -37.60 -13.95
N MET A 10 22.68 -37.18 -14.65
CA MET A 10 22.98 -35.75 -14.85
C MET A 10 21.89 -35.03 -15.64
N ILE A 11 21.32 -35.66 -16.67
CA ILE A 11 20.21 -35.10 -17.45
C ILE A 11 18.97 -34.89 -16.57
N PHE A 12 18.69 -35.81 -15.64
CA PHE A 12 17.57 -35.66 -14.70
C PHE A 12 17.77 -34.51 -13.68
N VAL A 13 19.01 -34.29 -13.22
CA VAL A 13 19.33 -33.23 -12.25
C VAL A 13 19.41 -31.85 -12.91
N ALA A 14 19.94 -31.76 -14.13
CA ALA A 14 19.98 -30.50 -14.88
C ALA A 14 18.60 -30.09 -15.42
N GLY A 15 17.78 -31.07 -15.81
CA GLY A 15 16.42 -30.83 -16.31
C GLY A 15 15.50 -30.23 -15.24
N SER A 16 15.63 -30.62 -13.97
CA SER A 16 14.76 -30.10 -12.90
C SER A 16 15.08 -28.65 -12.50
N ALA A 17 16.33 -28.19 -12.64
CA ALA A 17 16.73 -26.84 -12.26
C ALA A 17 16.17 -25.74 -13.18
N ILE A 18 15.84 -26.06 -14.43
CA ILE A 18 15.40 -25.07 -15.43
C ILE A 18 13.89 -24.75 -15.30
N PHE A 19 13.07 -25.67 -14.79
CA PHE A 19 11.62 -25.47 -14.69
C PHE A 19 11.16 -24.80 -13.38
N LEU A 20 11.96 -24.84 -12.32
CA LEU A 20 11.59 -24.29 -11.01
C LEU A 20 11.41 -22.74 -10.97
N PRO A 21 12.22 -21.91 -11.65
CA PRO A 21 12.06 -20.46 -11.54
C PRO A 21 10.81 -19.92 -12.25
N TYR A 22 10.23 -20.65 -13.20
CA TYR A 22 9.09 -20.15 -13.98
C TYR A 22 7.76 -20.17 -13.20
N CYS A 23 7.55 -21.18 -12.34
CA CYS A 23 6.35 -21.26 -11.50
C CYS A 23 6.37 -20.23 -10.35
N TRP A 24 7.55 -19.83 -9.86
CA TRP A 24 7.66 -18.92 -8.71
C TRP A 24 7.55 -17.43 -9.09
N GLN A 25 7.84 -17.11 -10.36
CA GLN A 25 7.76 -15.75 -10.89
C GLN A 25 6.34 -15.39 -11.34
N ASN A 26 5.60 -16.35 -11.91
CA ASN A 26 4.26 -16.11 -12.48
C ASN A 26 3.17 -15.84 -11.42
N SER A 27 3.40 -16.17 -10.14
CA SER A 27 2.43 -16.00 -9.06
C SER A 27 2.54 -14.67 -8.30
N ARG A 28 3.44 -13.75 -8.70
CA ARG A 28 3.74 -12.49 -7.98
C ARG A 28 3.34 -11.22 -8.73
N ASN A 29 2.54 -11.34 -9.78
CA ASN A 29 2.06 -10.15 -10.49
C ASN A 29 1.07 -9.38 -9.60
N SER A 30 1.29 -8.08 -9.39
CA SER A 30 0.36 -7.18 -8.71
C SER A 30 -0.95 -7.03 -9.49
N SER A 31 -2.01 -6.57 -8.83
CA SER A 31 -3.29 -6.27 -9.48
C SER A 31 -3.22 -5.06 -10.42
N LEU A 32 -2.17 -4.25 -10.26
CA LEU A 32 -1.89 -3.06 -11.07
C LEU A 32 -0.71 -3.26 -12.02
N LEU A 33 -0.85 -2.70 -13.22
CA LEU A 33 0.25 -2.51 -14.17
C LEU A 33 0.79 -1.08 -14.00
N LEU A 34 1.86 -0.95 -13.21
CA LEU A 34 2.58 0.30 -12.96
C LEU A 34 3.72 0.46 -13.98
N LYS A 35 4.03 1.69 -14.38
CA LYS A 35 4.99 1.99 -15.47
C LYS A 35 6.42 2.17 -14.96
N HIS A 36 6.58 2.82 -13.81
CA HIS A 36 7.86 3.30 -13.30
C HIS A 36 8.31 2.58 -12.04
N ILE A 37 7.37 2.18 -11.17
CA ILE A 37 7.67 1.41 -9.95
C ILE A 37 7.22 -0.04 -10.08
N ALA A 38 8.01 -0.95 -9.49
CA ALA A 38 7.69 -2.38 -9.43
C ALA A 38 7.17 -2.74 -8.04
N ILE A 39 5.96 -3.27 -7.99
CA ILE A 39 5.28 -3.72 -6.76
C ILE A 39 4.83 -5.16 -6.99
N ASP A 40 5.09 -6.04 -6.02
CA ASP A 40 4.58 -7.40 -6.04
C ASP A 40 3.28 -7.51 -5.23
N THR A 41 2.61 -8.66 -5.36
CA THR A 41 1.34 -8.92 -4.66
C THR A 41 1.45 -8.85 -3.14
N ASP A 42 2.61 -9.19 -2.55
CA ASP A 42 2.79 -9.21 -1.10
C ASP A 42 2.95 -7.79 -0.54
N ILE A 43 3.70 -6.95 -1.26
CA ILE A 43 3.80 -5.51 -0.98
C ILE A 43 2.43 -4.85 -1.16
N GLU A 44 1.68 -5.16 -2.21
CA GLU A 44 0.34 -4.61 -2.42
C GLU A 44 -0.60 -4.94 -1.26
N LYS A 45 -0.63 -6.22 -0.82
CA LYS A 45 -1.40 -6.64 0.37
C LYS A 45 -0.96 -5.94 1.64
N MET A 46 0.34 -5.72 1.81
CA MET A 46 0.86 -4.96 2.94
C MET A 46 0.37 -3.52 2.92
N LEU A 47 0.42 -2.84 1.76
CA LEU A 47 -0.06 -1.47 1.60
C LEU A 47 -1.57 -1.36 1.79
N LEU A 48 -2.33 -2.37 1.33
CA LEU A 48 -3.75 -2.47 1.64
C LEU A 48 -4.00 -2.50 3.15
N GLY A 49 -3.30 -3.38 3.87
CA GLY A 49 -3.39 -3.46 5.33
C GLY A 49 -2.90 -2.19 6.05
N LEU A 50 -1.89 -1.50 5.50
CA LEU A 50 -1.42 -0.22 6.02
C LEU A 50 -2.47 0.87 5.84
N SER A 51 -3.10 0.96 4.66
CA SER A 51 -4.18 1.91 4.41
C SER A 51 -5.36 1.70 5.35
N GLU A 52 -5.74 0.44 5.58
CA GLU A 52 -6.77 0.05 6.53
C GLU A 52 -6.39 0.42 7.98
N THR A 53 -5.13 0.32 8.36
CA THR A 53 -4.70 0.72 9.71
C THR A 53 -4.76 2.25 9.88
N ILE A 54 -4.53 3.02 8.81
CA ILE A 54 -4.57 4.49 8.85
C ILE A 54 -6.00 5.03 8.93
N ILE A 55 -6.93 4.44 8.16
CA ILE A 55 -8.37 4.77 8.22
C ILE A 55 -9.14 3.44 8.25
N PRO A 56 -9.42 2.89 9.45
CA PRO A 56 -10.05 1.59 9.60
C PRO A 56 -11.54 1.62 9.26
N THR A 57 -12.02 0.50 8.76
CA THR A 57 -13.45 0.27 8.59
C THR A 57 -14.11 0.09 9.95
N THR A 58 -15.20 0.82 10.14
CA THR A 58 -16.04 0.75 11.34
C THR A 58 -17.49 0.56 10.88
N GLU A 59 -18.44 1.32 11.43
CA GLU A 59 -19.80 1.44 10.88
C GLU A 59 -19.81 2.14 9.51
N THR A 60 -18.69 2.74 9.13
CA THR A 60 -18.48 3.42 7.86
C THR A 60 -17.34 2.80 7.08
N PRO A 61 -17.39 2.79 5.73
CA PRO A 61 -16.28 2.36 4.88
C PRO A 61 -14.97 3.06 5.26
N GLY A 62 -13.87 2.31 5.32
CA GLY A 62 -12.53 2.82 5.58
C GLY A 62 -11.73 3.05 4.29
N ALA A 63 -10.41 3.18 4.45
CA ALA A 63 -9.49 3.40 3.33
C ALA A 63 -9.39 2.18 2.39
N LYS A 64 -9.63 0.97 2.90
CA LYS A 64 -9.62 -0.25 2.09
C LYS A 64 -10.75 -0.28 1.05
N GLU A 65 -11.97 0.08 1.44
CA GLU A 65 -13.17 0.01 0.61
C GLU A 65 -13.14 1.02 -0.53
N VAL A 66 -12.41 2.12 -0.35
CA VAL A 66 -12.15 3.11 -1.40
C VAL A 66 -10.86 2.83 -2.18
N SER A 67 -10.22 1.67 -1.96
CA SER A 67 -8.96 1.26 -2.62
C SER A 67 -7.85 2.31 -2.49
N ALA A 68 -7.70 2.93 -1.31
CA ALA A 68 -6.75 4.02 -1.10
C ALA A 68 -5.29 3.64 -1.39
N HIS A 69 -4.89 2.40 -1.09
CA HIS A 69 -3.56 1.86 -1.42
C HIS A 69 -3.28 1.86 -2.94
N ILE A 70 -4.29 1.52 -3.77
CA ILE A 70 -4.20 1.57 -5.24
C ILE A 70 -4.03 2.99 -5.72
N PHE A 71 -4.87 3.91 -5.21
CA PHE A 71 -4.74 5.34 -5.52
C PHE A 71 -3.35 5.87 -5.19
N ALA A 72 -2.82 5.54 -4.01
CA ALA A 72 -1.49 5.97 -3.59
C ALA A 72 -0.39 5.44 -4.52
N LEU A 73 -0.45 4.17 -4.92
CA LEU A 73 0.51 3.58 -5.87
C LEU A 73 0.47 4.26 -7.24
N VAL A 74 -0.73 4.48 -7.79
CA VAL A 74 -0.91 5.17 -9.08
C VAL A 74 -0.40 6.62 -9.00
N MET A 75 -0.69 7.33 -7.91
CA MET A 75 -0.19 8.70 -7.72
C MET A 75 1.33 8.77 -7.66
N VAL A 76 2.00 7.83 -6.98
CA VAL A 76 3.46 7.78 -6.96
C VAL A 76 4.01 7.40 -8.34
N ASP A 77 3.38 6.46 -9.04
CA ASP A 77 3.85 6.00 -10.35
C ASP A 77 3.70 7.07 -11.44
N ASP A 78 2.56 7.76 -11.52
CA ASP A 78 2.26 8.69 -12.61
C ASP A 78 2.65 10.15 -12.29
N CYS A 79 2.64 10.57 -11.02
CA CYS A 79 2.75 12.00 -10.68
C CYS A 79 4.06 12.39 -9.97
N TYR A 80 4.84 11.44 -9.46
CA TYR A 80 6.07 11.75 -8.71
C TYR A 80 7.28 11.73 -9.65
N LYS A 81 8.32 12.51 -9.31
CA LYS A 81 9.59 12.48 -10.03
C LYS A 81 10.31 11.16 -9.78
N LYS A 82 11.22 10.78 -10.67
CA LYS A 82 11.97 9.51 -10.57
C LYS A 82 12.73 9.39 -9.24
N GLU A 83 13.31 10.48 -8.77
CA GLU A 83 14.05 10.51 -7.50
C GLU A 83 13.10 10.25 -6.31
N ASP A 84 11.92 10.84 -6.34
CA ASP A 84 10.87 10.67 -5.33
C ASP A 84 10.30 9.25 -5.33
N GLN A 85 10.11 8.65 -6.51
CA GLN A 85 9.71 7.24 -6.66
C GLN A 85 10.75 6.30 -6.04
N GLN A 86 12.04 6.55 -6.30
CA GLN A 86 13.13 5.76 -5.71
C GLN A 86 13.16 5.90 -4.19
N GLN A 87 13.02 7.11 -3.66
CA GLN A 87 12.93 7.35 -2.21
C GLN A 87 11.73 6.63 -1.59
N PHE A 88 10.59 6.62 -2.27
CA PHE A 88 9.40 5.88 -1.82
C PHE A 88 9.65 4.37 -1.72
N ILE A 89 10.27 3.76 -2.75
CA ILE A 89 10.57 2.32 -2.74
C ILE A 89 11.65 1.95 -1.72
N LEU A 90 12.67 2.80 -1.54
CA LEU A 90 13.67 2.61 -0.49
C LEU A 90 13.02 2.67 0.90
N GLY A 91 12.16 3.66 1.13
CA GLY A 91 11.42 3.81 2.37
C GLY A 91 10.45 2.67 2.66
N LEU A 92 9.80 2.12 1.63
CA LEU A 92 8.95 0.95 1.74
C LEU A 92 9.73 -0.27 2.25
N LYS A 93 10.93 -0.51 1.70
CA LYS A 93 11.82 -1.59 2.18
C LYS A 93 12.29 -1.33 3.61
N ALA A 94 12.67 -0.09 3.93
CA ALA A 94 13.06 0.30 5.28
C ALA A 94 11.92 0.08 6.29
N PHE A 95 10.68 0.39 5.91
CA PHE A 95 9.49 0.14 6.72
C PHE A 95 9.31 -1.36 7.03
N GLN A 96 9.42 -2.23 6.01
CA GLN A 96 9.33 -3.68 6.20
C GLN A 96 10.43 -4.20 7.13
N ASN A 97 11.67 -3.74 6.93
CA ASN A 97 12.80 -4.13 7.75
C ASN A 97 12.63 -3.67 9.20
N ASN A 98 12.20 -2.43 9.42
CA ASN A 98 12.00 -1.87 10.76
C ASN A 98 10.89 -2.62 11.52
N CYS A 99 9.78 -2.93 10.84
CA CYS A 99 8.71 -3.77 11.38
C CYS A 99 9.23 -5.15 11.81
N ASN A 100 9.99 -5.81 10.94
CA ASN A 100 10.57 -7.12 11.23
C ASN A 100 11.59 -7.05 12.38
N SER A 101 12.45 -6.03 12.43
CA SER A 101 13.40 -5.83 13.53
C SER A 101 12.71 -5.60 14.87
N GLN A 102 11.56 -4.93 14.90
CA GLN A 102 10.86 -4.63 16.15
C GLN A 102 9.97 -5.78 16.65
N PHE A 103 9.32 -6.52 15.75
CA PHE A 103 8.32 -7.53 16.11
C PHE A 103 8.65 -8.97 15.67
N GLY A 104 9.72 -9.17 14.88
CA GLY A 104 10.08 -10.46 14.29
C GLY A 104 9.09 -10.97 13.23
N LYS A 105 8.18 -10.11 12.75
CA LYS A 105 7.08 -10.44 11.84
C LYS A 105 6.97 -9.39 10.74
N SER A 106 6.44 -9.78 9.58
CA SER A 106 6.03 -8.82 8.56
C SER A 106 4.82 -8.00 9.03
N PHE A 107 4.66 -6.79 8.51
CA PHE A 107 3.55 -5.90 8.87
C PHE A 107 2.17 -6.55 8.63
N THR A 108 2.02 -7.34 7.58
CA THR A 108 0.78 -8.09 7.29
C THR A 108 0.39 -9.05 8.41
N ASN A 109 1.38 -9.62 9.10
CA ASN A 109 1.22 -10.68 10.10
C ASN A 109 1.17 -10.14 11.54
N LEU A 110 1.24 -8.82 11.71
CA LEU A 110 1.02 -8.16 12.99
C LEU A 110 -0.47 -8.19 13.38
N SER A 111 -0.74 -8.30 14.68
CA SER A 111 -2.07 -8.05 15.25
C SER A 111 -2.48 -6.58 15.04
N ALA A 112 -3.76 -6.26 15.21
CA ALA A 112 -4.23 -4.87 15.10
C ALA A 112 -3.51 -3.94 16.09
N THR A 113 -3.34 -4.38 17.34
CA THR A 113 -2.64 -3.62 18.38
C THR A 113 -1.15 -3.47 18.11
N GLU A 114 -0.49 -4.50 17.55
CA GLU A 114 0.91 -4.43 17.12
C GLU A 114 1.09 -3.43 15.96
N LYS A 115 0.16 -3.42 14.99
CA LYS A 115 0.17 -2.45 13.87
C LYS A 115 0.02 -1.02 14.36
N GLU A 116 -0.97 -0.75 15.21
CA GLU A 116 -1.18 0.57 15.80
C GLU A 116 0.06 1.03 16.59
N THR A 117 0.60 0.16 17.44
CA THR A 117 1.82 0.45 18.21
C THR A 117 3.00 0.79 17.31
N PHE A 118 3.17 0.03 16.22
CA PHE A 118 4.23 0.29 15.24
C PHE A 118 4.07 1.67 14.59
N LEU A 119 2.88 1.98 14.04
CA LEU A 119 2.63 3.25 13.36
C LEU A 119 2.72 4.44 14.32
N HIS A 120 2.19 4.31 15.54
CA HIS A 120 2.35 5.34 16.58
C HIS A 120 3.83 5.58 16.92
N GLY A 121 4.64 4.52 16.98
CA GLY A 121 6.09 4.63 17.16
C GLY A 121 6.76 5.44 16.05
N LEU A 122 6.34 5.25 14.79
CA LEU A 122 6.84 6.03 13.65
C LEU A 122 6.42 7.50 13.71
N GLU A 123 5.20 7.81 14.17
CA GLU A 123 4.70 9.19 14.29
C GLU A 123 5.41 9.97 15.41
N ILE A 124 5.56 9.35 16.58
CA ILE A 124 6.15 10.00 17.76
C ILE A 124 7.67 10.07 17.63
N GLY A 125 8.29 8.95 17.26
CA GLY A 125 9.74 8.80 17.25
C GLY A 125 10.43 9.64 16.18
N LYS A 126 9.71 10.00 15.09
CA LYS A 126 10.26 10.57 13.85
C LYS A 126 11.45 9.74 13.34
N PRO A 127 11.24 8.83 12.38
CA PRO A 127 12.27 7.88 11.99
C PRO A 127 13.56 8.59 11.60
N THR A 128 14.69 8.17 12.18
CA THR A 128 16.02 8.68 11.80
C THR A 128 16.32 8.35 10.34
N ASP A 129 15.76 7.25 9.85
CA ASP A 129 15.80 6.90 8.43
C ASP A 129 14.89 7.84 7.62
N VAL A 130 15.53 8.70 6.83
CA VAL A 130 14.88 9.70 5.97
C VAL A 130 13.97 9.05 4.94
N ALA A 131 14.36 7.90 4.37
CA ALA A 131 13.57 7.22 3.36
C ALA A 131 12.32 6.59 4.00
N LEU A 132 12.45 5.97 5.17
CA LEU A 132 11.31 5.43 5.93
C LEU A 132 10.30 6.53 6.27
N ALA A 133 10.80 7.65 6.81
CA ALA A 133 9.96 8.81 7.13
C ALA A 133 9.26 9.36 5.87
N TYR A 134 9.97 9.44 4.75
CA TYR A 134 9.44 9.89 3.47
C TYR A 134 8.31 8.98 2.98
N PHE A 135 8.53 7.67 2.94
CA PHE A 135 7.54 6.69 2.52
C PHE A 135 6.28 6.76 3.37
N TYR A 136 6.41 6.66 4.69
CA TYR A 136 5.26 6.60 5.59
C TYR A 136 4.44 7.90 5.55
N LYS A 137 5.10 9.07 5.57
CA LYS A 137 4.44 10.38 5.47
C LYS A 137 3.68 10.53 4.16
N ASN A 138 4.29 10.18 3.03
CA ASN A 138 3.65 10.31 1.72
C ASN A 138 2.50 9.31 1.55
N PHE A 139 2.70 8.06 1.94
CA PHE A 139 1.66 7.04 1.85
C PHE A 139 0.44 7.39 2.72
N LYS A 140 0.68 7.87 3.96
CA LYS A 140 -0.39 8.36 4.84
C LYS A 140 -1.14 9.54 4.22
N LYS A 141 -0.42 10.53 3.69
CA LYS A 141 -1.03 11.69 3.01
C LYS A 141 -1.91 11.26 1.84
N LEU A 142 -1.40 10.36 0.98
CA LEU A 142 -2.14 9.86 -0.17
C LEU A 142 -3.34 9.00 0.24
N THR A 143 -3.23 8.23 1.32
CA THR A 143 -4.35 7.46 1.87
C THR A 143 -5.48 8.38 2.32
N ILE A 144 -5.15 9.44 3.06
CA ILE A 144 -6.11 10.45 3.49
C ILE A 144 -6.74 11.14 2.28
N GLN A 145 -5.93 11.54 1.30
CA GLN A 145 -6.41 12.17 0.07
C GLN A 145 -7.35 11.25 -0.71
N ALA A 146 -7.01 9.96 -0.86
CA ALA A 146 -7.88 8.99 -1.54
C ALA A 146 -9.24 8.88 -0.85
N TYR A 147 -9.23 8.81 0.48
CA TYR A 147 -10.45 8.70 1.27
C TYR A 147 -11.32 9.96 1.19
N THR A 148 -10.74 11.15 1.40
CA THR A 148 -11.50 12.41 1.39
C THR A 148 -11.97 12.84 0.00
N SER A 149 -11.31 12.36 -1.06
CA SER A 149 -11.76 12.56 -2.45
C SER A 149 -12.70 11.47 -2.95
N SER A 150 -12.99 10.44 -2.14
CA SER A 150 -13.83 9.32 -2.54
C SER A 150 -15.30 9.73 -2.70
N LYS A 151 -16.03 9.01 -3.56
CA LYS A 151 -17.48 9.15 -3.71
C LYS A 151 -18.21 9.00 -2.37
N TYR A 152 -17.79 8.06 -1.53
CA TYR A 152 -18.40 7.86 -0.21
C TYR A 152 -18.27 9.13 0.63
N TYR A 153 -17.04 9.64 0.81
CA TYR A 153 -16.79 10.80 1.63
C TYR A 153 -17.54 12.04 1.13
N LEU A 154 -17.47 12.31 -0.18
CA LEU A 154 -18.07 13.50 -0.79
C LEU A 154 -19.60 13.46 -0.91
N THR A 155 -20.24 12.32 -0.67
CA THR A 155 -21.71 12.20 -0.70
C THR A 155 -22.35 11.90 0.65
N LYS A 156 -21.59 11.36 1.61
CA LYS A 156 -22.10 10.91 2.91
C LYS A 156 -21.48 11.60 4.11
N VAL A 157 -20.23 12.06 4.02
CA VAL A 157 -19.51 12.68 5.14
C VAL A 157 -19.47 14.20 4.97
N GLN A 158 -18.86 14.66 3.88
CA GLN A 158 -18.84 16.05 3.48
C GLN A 158 -19.62 16.16 2.17
N VAL A 159 -20.92 16.43 2.27
CA VAL A 159 -21.82 16.53 1.10
C VAL A 159 -21.35 17.70 0.23
N TYR A 160 -20.53 17.37 -0.76
CA TYR A 160 -19.86 18.34 -1.61
C TYR A 160 -20.77 18.68 -2.79
N GLU A 161 -20.99 19.98 -3.00
CA GLU A 161 -21.72 20.52 -4.14
C GLU A 161 -20.71 21.11 -5.14
N LEU A 162 -20.52 20.42 -6.28
CA LEU A 162 -19.51 20.79 -7.29
C LEU A 162 -19.82 22.14 -7.96
N VAL A 163 -21.10 22.50 -8.04
CA VAL A 163 -21.57 23.81 -8.49
C VAL A 163 -22.24 24.46 -7.29
N PRO A 164 -21.88 25.69 -6.88
CA PRO A 164 -22.67 26.38 -5.87
C PRO A 164 -24.12 26.40 -6.35
N GLY A 165 -25.02 25.84 -5.52
CA GLY A 165 -26.42 25.69 -5.89
C GLY A 165 -27.06 26.99 -6.34
N ASN A 166 -28.29 26.89 -6.84
CA ASN A 166 -29.04 28.05 -7.29
C ASN A 166 -29.06 29.15 -6.21
N PHE A 167 -28.89 30.42 -6.62
CA PHE A 167 -29.02 31.53 -5.69
C PHE A 167 -30.44 31.55 -5.10
N HIS A 168 -30.55 31.23 -3.82
CA HIS A 168 -31.80 31.31 -3.08
C HIS A 168 -31.86 32.66 -2.33
N GLY A 169 -32.51 33.66 -2.95
CA GLY A 169 -32.56 35.04 -2.42
C GLY A 169 -33.31 35.19 -1.08
N CYS A 170 -34.18 34.24 -0.73
CA CYS A 170 -34.77 34.12 0.60
C CYS A 170 -34.80 32.64 0.99
N VAL A 171 -33.99 32.24 1.97
CA VAL A 171 -34.08 30.93 2.60
C VAL A 171 -34.53 31.10 4.05
N PRO A 172 -35.53 30.33 4.51
CA PRO A 172 -35.86 30.30 5.92
C PRO A 172 -34.67 29.79 6.72
N LEU A 173 -34.25 30.54 7.73
CA LEU A 173 -33.18 30.14 8.64
C LEU A 173 -33.62 28.88 9.41
N LYS A 174 -32.81 27.82 9.33
CA LYS A 174 -33.00 26.63 10.17
C LYS A 174 -32.76 27.06 11.61
N SER A 175 -33.81 27.07 12.45
CA SER A 175 -33.66 27.44 13.86
C SER A 175 -32.73 26.44 14.53
N ILE A 176 -31.64 26.94 15.08
CA ILE A 176 -30.76 26.15 15.95
C ILE A 176 -31.48 26.09 17.29
N ILE A 177 -32.22 25.00 17.52
CA ILE A 177 -32.69 24.56 18.84
C ILE A 177 -32.19 23.13 19.01
#